data_AF-A0A3C1T4Y3-F1
#
_entry.id   AF-A0A3C1T4Y3-F1
#
_cell.length_a   1.000
_cell.length_b   1.000
_cell.length_c   1.000
_cell.angle_alpha   90.00
_cell.angle_beta   90.00
_cell.angle_gamma   90.00
#
_symmetry.space_group_name_H-M   'P 1'
#
loop_
_entity.id
_entity.type
_entity.pdbx_description
1 polymer ?
#
loop_
_entity_poly.entity_id
_entity_poly.type
_entity_poly.pdbx_seq_one_letter_code
_entity_poly.pdbx_strand_id
1 'polypeptide(L)'
;MSYTEKWYQEKFLLSWDAANKKLDTSIKKGFYTAREMNFGLGVSTRIFGLFTFGKKSPVKAIRHELRPQFSVSYKPDMNRRFWYSTQVDTFGTIRRNSVYQRGVFGAFGEGKFGGISFGIDNNLQMKVRNRKDTSADAMKKVTLIDGFSITSSYNFLQDSFQLAPFNINMRTNLFDKISISANAIVVPYLTNDRGEFIDKLVWNRKISLGKMTSGSIALQSQFKGGDKSEKLPNTNPVLNQVNPYTGMPLDEYQQEAAYIRNNPGEFANFNIPWSISLSYALNYSRIPNGLGTGYKGYVTQNVTWSGTLNLTPKWQIGVNGSYNITDKQLGMISMYLTREMHCWQMSINLSPVGKSRFFTITINPKSGLLRDLRINRTRYFYDL
;
A
#
# COMPACT_ATOMS: atom_id res chain seq x y z
N MET A 1 5.33 27.57 8.34
CA MET A 1 5.60 27.48 9.79
C MET A 1 4.40 26.82 10.45
N SER A 2 4.61 25.89 11.36
CA SER A 2 3.55 25.28 12.16
C SER A 2 3.86 25.45 13.65
N TYR A 3 2.83 25.68 14.44
CA TYR A 3 2.90 25.85 15.89
C TYR A 3 1.79 25.03 16.54
N THR A 4 2.13 24.27 17.57
CA THR A 4 1.17 23.52 18.38
C THR A 4 1.46 23.75 19.85
N GLU A 5 0.42 24.02 20.64
CA GLU A 5 0.50 24.11 22.10
C GLU A 5 -0.44 23.08 22.74
N LYS A 6 0.04 22.41 23.80
CA LYS A 6 -0.76 21.52 24.65
C LYS A 6 -0.80 22.07 26.07
N TRP A 7 -1.97 22.06 26.67
CA TRP A 7 -2.22 22.48 28.05
C TRP A 7 -2.42 21.26 28.95
N TYR A 8 -1.77 21.26 30.10
CA TYR A 8 -1.80 20.17 31.07
C TYR A 8 -2.17 20.73 32.43
N GLN A 9 -2.95 19.97 33.17
CA GLN A 9 -3.32 20.29 34.56
C GLN A 9 -2.45 19.56 35.59
N GLU A 10 -1.62 18.62 35.12
CA GLU A 10 -0.82 17.75 35.99
C GLU A 10 0.52 17.38 35.31
N LYS A 11 1.53 17.15 36.14
CA LYS A 11 2.80 16.51 35.77
C LYS A 11 2.99 15.25 36.59
N PHE A 12 3.39 14.17 35.92
CA PHE A 12 3.69 12.88 36.52
C PHE A 12 5.21 12.69 36.57
N LEU A 13 5.78 12.73 37.78
CA LEU A 13 7.19 12.47 38.02
C LEU A 13 7.34 11.06 38.56
N LEU A 14 8.13 10.25 37.87
CA LEU A 14 8.53 8.93 38.27
C LEU A 14 9.85 9.02 39.02
N SER A 15 9.92 8.40 40.18
CA SER A 15 11.13 8.33 41.00
C SER A 15 11.33 6.91 41.49
N TRP A 16 12.52 6.37 41.29
CA TRP A 16 12.88 5.07 41.84
C TRP A 16 13.08 5.17 43.35
N ASP A 17 12.30 4.38 44.10
CA ASP A 17 12.50 4.19 45.53
C ASP A 17 13.39 2.97 45.75
N ALA A 18 14.65 3.22 46.08
CA ALA A 18 15.63 2.17 46.32
C ALA A 18 15.36 1.34 47.57
N ALA A 19 14.70 1.91 48.58
CA ALA A 19 14.40 1.21 49.84
C ALA A 19 13.28 0.19 49.63
N ASN A 20 12.23 0.57 48.90
CA ASN A 20 11.08 -0.29 48.63
C ASN A 20 11.16 -1.04 47.29
N LYS A 21 12.26 -0.88 46.54
CA LYS A 21 12.50 -1.51 45.23
C LYS A 21 11.34 -1.34 44.26
N LYS A 22 10.75 -0.14 44.22
CA LYS A 22 9.58 0.17 43.40
C LYS A 22 9.71 1.52 42.71
N LEU A 23 8.94 1.69 41.64
CA LEU A 23 8.83 2.95 40.91
C LEU A 23 7.63 3.75 41.44
N ASP A 24 7.91 4.83 42.16
CA ASP A 24 6.87 5.71 42.68
C ASP A 24 6.50 6.79 41.66
N THR A 25 5.23 7.19 41.68
CA THR A 25 4.70 8.28 40.86
C THR A 25 4.24 9.43 41.74
N SER A 26 4.86 10.59 41.59
CA SER A 26 4.43 11.85 42.19
C SER A 26 3.63 12.67 41.17
N ILE A 27 2.45 13.14 41.58
CA ILE A 27 1.58 13.99 40.75
C ILE A 27 1.69 15.43 41.24
N LYS A 28 2.14 16.32 40.38
CA LYS A 28 2.14 17.77 40.61
C LYS A 28 1.00 18.40 39.85
N LYS A 29 -0.05 18.82 40.56
CA LYS A 29 -1.19 19.56 39.99
C LYS A 29 -0.81 21.02 39.74
N GLY A 30 -1.26 21.57 38.62
CA GLY A 30 -1.00 22.95 38.22
C GLY A 30 -1.21 23.15 36.73
N PHE A 31 -1.28 24.41 36.29
CA PHE A 31 -1.43 24.72 34.87
C PHE A 31 -0.06 24.78 34.18
N TYR A 32 0.17 23.90 33.21
CA TYR A 32 1.41 23.81 32.45
C TYR A 32 1.16 23.82 30.95
N THR A 33 2.12 24.37 30.21
CA THR A 33 2.07 24.44 28.75
C THR A 33 3.33 23.83 28.14
N ALA A 34 3.14 23.09 27.05
CA ALA A 34 4.24 22.63 26.19
C ALA A 34 3.96 23.08 24.76
N ARG A 35 5.01 23.40 24.02
CA ARG A 35 4.92 24.00 22.68
C ARG A 35 5.85 23.27 21.74
N GLU A 36 5.46 23.18 20.48
CA GLU A 36 6.27 22.63 19.40
C GLU A 36 6.13 23.52 18.17
N MET A 37 7.25 23.79 17.51
CA MET A 37 7.35 24.66 16.34
C MET A 37 8.13 23.97 15.25
N ASN A 38 7.65 24.04 14.01
CA ASN A 38 8.41 23.61 12.85
C ASN A 38 8.46 24.75 11.82
N PHE A 39 9.65 25.01 11.31
CA PHE A 39 9.90 25.95 10.23
C PHE A 39 10.20 25.14 8.96
N GLY A 40 9.67 25.58 7.84
CA GLY A 40 9.85 24.89 6.57
C GLY A 40 9.69 25.84 5.39
N LEU A 41 10.59 25.73 4.43
CA LEU A 41 10.55 26.41 3.14
C LEU A 41 10.66 25.35 2.05
N GLY A 42 9.72 25.32 1.11
CA GLY A 42 9.71 24.36 0.00
C GLY A 42 9.69 25.08 -1.34
N VAL A 43 10.51 24.61 -2.27
CA VAL A 43 10.55 25.06 -3.67
C VAL A 43 10.34 23.84 -4.55
N SER A 44 9.51 23.99 -5.58
CA SER A 44 9.32 22.99 -6.61
C SER A 44 9.20 23.68 -7.96
N THR A 45 9.62 23.00 -9.02
CA THR A 45 9.44 23.48 -10.39
C THR A 45 9.03 22.32 -11.31
N ARG A 46 8.57 22.64 -12.51
CA ARG A 46 8.25 21.67 -13.55
C ARG A 46 9.06 22.00 -14.79
N ILE A 47 9.86 21.04 -15.24
CA ILE A 47 10.70 21.15 -16.42
C ILE A 47 10.10 20.19 -17.47
N PHE A 48 9.78 20.72 -18.64
CA PHE A 48 9.20 19.95 -19.73
C PHE A 48 10.24 19.73 -20.82
N GLY A 49 10.43 18.48 -21.24
CA GLY A 49 11.23 18.08 -22.39
C GLY A 49 10.37 17.42 -23.46
N LEU A 50 10.64 17.72 -24.73
CA LEU A 50 9.98 17.09 -25.89
C LEU A 50 11.05 16.63 -26.87
N PHE A 51 11.12 15.32 -27.09
CA PHE A 51 12.02 14.69 -28.06
C PHE A 51 11.19 14.20 -29.25
N THR A 52 11.41 14.77 -30.43
CA THR A 52 10.72 14.36 -31.66
C THR A 52 11.59 13.43 -32.50
N PHE A 53 10.99 12.42 -33.10
CA PHE A 53 11.69 11.48 -33.99
C PHE A 53 11.39 11.80 -35.46
N GLY A 54 12.21 11.26 -36.36
CA GLY A 54 12.10 11.49 -37.80
C GLY A 54 10.75 11.07 -38.40
N LYS A 55 10.41 11.63 -39.56
CA LYS A 55 9.11 11.45 -40.23
C LYS A 55 8.74 9.99 -40.54
N LYS A 56 9.69 9.04 -40.57
CA LYS A 56 9.40 7.60 -40.81
C LYS A 56 9.29 6.78 -39.51
N SER A 57 9.52 7.36 -38.34
CA SER A 57 9.49 6.65 -37.07
C SER A 57 8.06 6.28 -36.64
N PRO A 58 7.84 5.08 -36.06
CA PRO A 58 6.54 4.70 -35.47
C PRO A 58 6.19 5.54 -34.24
N VAL A 59 7.21 6.00 -33.50
CA VAL A 59 7.10 6.97 -32.41
C VAL A 59 7.35 8.36 -32.98
N LYS A 60 6.41 9.30 -32.84
CA LYS A 60 6.56 10.68 -33.35
C LYS A 60 7.27 11.56 -32.33
N ALA A 61 6.92 11.41 -31.05
CA ALA A 61 7.54 12.18 -29.98
C ALA A 61 7.46 11.48 -28.63
N ILE A 62 8.43 11.77 -27.77
CA ILE A 62 8.42 11.46 -26.34
C ILE A 62 8.42 12.78 -25.59
N ARG A 63 7.45 12.94 -24.67
CA ARG A 63 7.39 14.05 -23.73
C ARG A 63 7.82 13.55 -22.36
N HIS A 64 8.77 14.24 -21.76
CA HIS A 64 9.22 14.02 -20.39
C HIS A 64 8.87 15.25 -19.56
N GLU A 65 8.21 15.04 -18.43
CA GLU A 65 7.99 16.08 -17.42
C GLU A 65 8.79 15.70 -16.17
N LEU A 66 9.69 16.59 -15.78
CA LEU A 66 10.56 16.46 -14.62
C LEU A 66 10.11 17.45 -13.55
N ARG A 67 9.86 16.95 -12.34
CA ARG A 67 9.39 17.74 -11.19
C ARG A 67 10.38 17.62 -10.05
N PRO A 68 11.45 18.42 -10.04
CA PRO A 68 12.33 18.50 -8.88
C PRO A 68 11.63 19.25 -7.74
N GLN A 69 11.86 18.77 -6.52
CA GLN A 69 11.38 19.37 -5.28
C GLN A 69 12.52 19.43 -4.26
N PHE A 70 12.56 20.53 -3.53
CA PHE A 70 13.54 20.79 -2.48
C PHE A 70 12.83 21.48 -1.32
N SER A 71 13.08 21.04 -0.09
CA SER A 71 12.58 21.73 1.09
C SER A 71 13.63 21.75 2.19
N VAL A 72 13.76 22.90 2.85
CA VAL A 72 14.52 23.04 4.08
C VAL A 72 13.52 22.99 5.22
N SER A 73 13.79 22.22 6.27
CA SER A 73 12.99 22.25 7.49
C SER A 73 13.84 22.22 8.75
N TYR A 74 13.34 22.91 9.77
CA TYR A 74 13.97 23.03 11.07
C TYR A 74 12.92 22.88 12.17
N LYS A 75 13.20 21.98 13.10
CA LYS A 75 12.44 21.74 14.32
C LYS A 75 13.41 21.87 15.51
N PRO A 76 13.31 22.94 16.32
CA PRO A 76 14.04 23.02 17.57
C PRO A 76 13.51 22.02 18.59
N ASP A 77 14.38 21.55 19.49
CA ASP A 77 13.96 20.73 20.63
C ASP A 77 13.45 21.62 21.77
N MET A 78 12.18 21.99 21.70
CA MET A 78 11.52 22.83 22.71
C MET A 78 11.07 22.03 23.94
N ASN A 79 11.06 20.70 23.86
CA ASN A 79 10.42 19.83 24.83
C ASN A 79 11.40 19.00 25.68
N ARG A 80 12.71 18.99 25.37
CA ARG A 80 13.76 18.30 26.16
C ARG A 80 13.65 18.51 27.67
N ARG A 81 13.29 19.72 28.12
CA ARG A 81 13.12 20.08 29.55
C ARG A 81 12.01 19.29 30.28
N PHE A 82 11.09 18.71 29.53
CA PHE A 82 9.98 17.90 30.06
C PHE A 82 10.31 16.41 30.06
N TRP A 83 11.51 16.03 29.61
CA TRP A 83 12.00 14.66 29.58
C TRP A 83 13.15 14.50 30.56
N TYR A 84 13.12 13.42 31.33
CA TYR A 84 14.12 13.09 32.33
C TYR A 84 14.37 11.59 32.33
N SER A 85 15.53 11.18 32.82
CA SER A 85 15.90 9.77 32.93
C SER A 85 15.78 9.35 34.39
N THR A 86 15.14 8.21 34.65
CA THR A 86 15.09 7.60 35.98
C THR A 86 15.23 6.09 35.85
N GLN A 87 15.75 5.46 36.89
CA GLN A 87 15.68 4.00 37.03
C GLN A 87 14.21 3.57 37.10
N VAL A 88 13.87 2.45 36.46
CA VAL A 88 12.50 1.93 36.40
C VAL A 88 12.36 0.52 36.96
N ASP A 89 13.46 -0.17 37.24
CA ASP A 89 13.45 -1.53 37.78
C ASP A 89 14.63 -1.79 38.74
N THR A 90 14.64 -2.97 39.34
CA THR A 90 15.69 -3.42 40.26
C THR A 90 17.02 -3.74 39.56
N PHE A 91 17.02 -3.91 38.24
CA PHE A 91 18.22 -4.22 37.47
C PHE A 91 19.04 -2.97 37.11
N GLY A 92 18.54 -1.78 37.49
CA GLY A 92 19.21 -0.52 37.19
C GLY A 92 18.87 0.00 35.79
N THR A 93 17.82 -0.51 35.13
CA THR A 93 17.43 -0.02 33.82
C THR A 93 17.01 1.44 33.91
N ILE A 94 17.75 2.30 33.22
CA ILE A 94 17.43 3.72 33.11
C ILE A 94 16.50 3.92 31.93
N ARG A 95 15.35 4.53 32.17
CA ARG A 95 14.40 4.89 31.12
C ARG A 95 14.21 6.40 31.04
N ARG A 96 14.13 6.88 29.81
CA ARG A 96 13.76 8.25 29.47
C ARG A 96 12.24 8.37 29.52
N ASN A 97 11.72 9.26 30.36
CA ASN A 97 10.29 9.46 30.59
C ASN A 97 9.93 10.94 30.45
N SER A 98 8.68 11.21 30.06
CA SER A 98 8.15 12.56 30.03
C SER A 98 7.26 12.83 31.23
N VAL A 99 7.33 14.05 31.77
CA VAL A 99 6.40 14.51 32.82
C VAL A 99 4.93 14.53 32.38
N TYR A 100 4.65 14.47 31.07
CA TYR A 100 3.30 14.46 30.51
C TYR A 100 2.86 13.11 29.95
N GLN A 101 3.64 12.04 30.14
CA GLN A 101 3.41 10.74 29.50
C GLN A 101 2.05 10.10 29.86
N ARG A 102 1.52 10.37 31.06
CA ARG A 102 0.22 9.88 31.54
C ARG A 102 -0.93 10.87 31.35
N GLY A 103 -0.68 12.04 30.77
CA GLY A 103 -1.73 13.02 30.46
C GLY A 103 -2.55 12.59 29.24
N VAL A 104 -3.81 13.00 29.18
CA VAL A 104 -4.78 12.64 28.11
C VAL A 104 -4.22 12.94 26.70
N PHE A 105 -3.49 14.04 26.54
CA PHE A 105 -2.96 14.45 25.23
C PHE A 105 -1.57 13.89 24.90
N GLY A 106 -0.90 13.22 25.84
CA GLY A 106 0.47 12.75 25.72
C GLY A 106 1.51 13.86 25.52
N ALA A 107 2.78 13.54 25.76
CA ALA A 107 3.88 14.49 25.61
C ALA A 107 4.22 14.79 24.14
N PHE A 108 4.80 15.96 23.87
CA PHE A 108 5.57 16.16 22.63
C PHE A 108 6.86 15.35 22.69
N GLY A 109 7.30 14.83 21.54
CA GLY A 109 8.59 14.16 21.42
C GLY A 109 9.76 15.11 21.70
N GLU A 110 10.86 14.56 22.21
CA GLU A 110 12.15 15.23 22.21
C GLU A 110 12.85 15.07 20.86
N GLY A 111 13.88 15.88 20.62
CA GLY A 111 14.67 15.84 19.40
C GLY A 111 14.58 17.13 18.59
N LYS A 112 15.72 17.42 17.95
CA LYS A 112 15.89 18.50 16.98
C LYS A 112 16.01 17.90 15.58
N PHE A 113 15.48 18.60 14.59
CA PHE A 113 15.71 18.28 13.19
C PHE A 113 16.13 19.55 12.48
N GLY A 114 17.13 19.45 11.60
CA GLY A 114 17.54 20.56 10.76
C GLY A 114 18.10 19.97 9.51
N GLY A 115 17.35 20.05 8.42
CA GLY A 115 17.66 19.25 7.25
C GLY A 115 17.03 19.75 5.97
N ILE A 116 17.53 19.18 4.89
CA ILE A 116 17.02 19.36 3.55
C ILE A 116 16.36 18.08 3.10
N SER A 117 15.14 18.15 2.61
CA SER A 117 14.51 17.07 1.85
C SER A 117 14.56 17.43 0.37
N PHE A 118 14.83 16.43 -0.46
CA PHE A 118 14.94 16.62 -1.89
C PHE A 118 14.32 15.43 -2.62
N GLY A 119 13.86 15.68 -3.82
CA GLY A 119 13.33 14.63 -4.65
C GLY A 119 13.13 15.06 -6.08
N ILE A 120 12.90 14.06 -6.91
CA ILE A 120 12.64 14.24 -8.32
C ILE A 120 11.53 13.29 -8.71
N ASP A 121 10.53 13.80 -9.39
CA ASP A 121 9.44 13.00 -9.93
C ASP A 121 9.37 13.16 -11.45
N ASN A 122 9.17 12.04 -12.14
CA ASN A 122 9.26 11.95 -13.59
C ASN A 122 7.95 11.40 -14.16
N ASN A 123 7.44 12.02 -15.22
CA ASN A 123 6.35 11.47 -16.01
C ASN A 123 6.79 11.39 -17.48
N LEU A 124 6.58 10.24 -18.12
CA LEU A 124 7.01 9.97 -19.48
C LEU A 124 5.82 9.53 -20.33
N GLN A 125 5.60 10.27 -21.42
CA GLN A 125 4.52 10.02 -22.37
C GLN A 125 5.06 9.93 -23.78
N MET A 126 4.41 9.13 -24.60
CA MET A 126 4.78 8.86 -25.98
C MET A 126 3.60 9.16 -26.91
N LYS A 127 3.88 9.71 -28.08
CA LYS A 127 2.93 9.81 -29.19
C LYS A 127 3.36 8.84 -30.28
N VAL A 128 2.50 7.87 -30.60
CA VAL A 128 2.69 6.90 -31.69
C VAL A 128 1.71 7.14 -32.82
N ARG A 129 2.07 6.74 -34.03
CA ARG A 129 1.14 6.72 -35.17
C ARG A 129 0.05 5.68 -34.97
N ASN A 130 -1.19 6.05 -35.30
CA ASN A 130 -2.29 5.12 -35.33
C ASN A 130 -2.19 4.25 -36.59
N ARG A 131 -1.98 2.95 -36.43
CA ARG A 131 -1.92 2.00 -37.57
C ARG A 131 -3.31 1.66 -38.15
N LYS A 132 -4.39 2.01 -37.44
CA LYS A 132 -5.77 1.65 -37.82
C LYS A 132 -6.53 2.76 -38.55
N ASP A 133 -5.94 3.94 -38.64
CA ASP A 133 -6.54 5.10 -39.29
C ASP A 133 -5.55 5.57 -40.35
N THR A 134 -5.97 5.52 -41.61
CA THR A 134 -5.17 5.87 -42.80
C THR A 134 -4.94 7.37 -42.93
N SER A 135 -5.53 8.18 -42.05
CA SER A 135 -5.26 9.62 -41.99
C SER A 135 -3.83 9.88 -41.52
N ALA A 136 -3.08 10.71 -42.25
CA ALA A 136 -1.67 11.03 -41.98
C ALA A 136 -1.41 11.62 -40.58
N ASP A 137 -2.46 12.07 -39.88
CA ASP A 137 -2.42 12.73 -38.57
C ASP A 137 -3.10 11.97 -37.43
N ALA A 138 -3.53 10.73 -37.64
CA ALA A 138 -4.10 9.94 -36.56
C ALA A 138 -3.01 9.53 -35.55
N MET A 139 -3.01 10.19 -34.39
CA MET A 139 -1.99 10.02 -33.34
C MET A 139 -2.61 9.39 -32.09
N LYS A 140 -1.94 8.38 -31.53
CA LYS A 140 -2.30 7.79 -30.24
C LYS A 140 -1.29 8.19 -29.17
N LYS A 141 -1.80 8.75 -28.06
CA LYS A 141 -1.02 9.03 -26.86
C LYS A 141 -0.94 7.76 -26.01
N VAL A 142 0.25 7.44 -25.51
CA VAL A 142 0.51 6.30 -24.63
C VAL A 142 1.35 6.79 -23.46
N THR A 143 0.90 6.54 -22.24
CA THR A 143 1.73 6.79 -21.05
C THR A 143 2.71 5.64 -20.88
N LEU A 144 3.99 5.96 -20.65
CA LEU A 144 5.04 4.99 -20.36
C LEU A 144 5.33 4.94 -18.86
N ILE A 145 5.34 6.11 -18.22
CA ILE A 145 5.55 6.29 -16.78
C ILE A 145 4.61 7.38 -16.30
N ASP A 146 3.66 7.06 -15.41
CA ASP A 146 2.75 8.05 -14.81
C ASP A 146 3.43 8.83 -13.69
N GLY A 147 4.37 8.20 -13.01
CA GLY A 147 5.18 8.80 -11.96
C GLY A 147 6.37 7.91 -11.62
N PHE A 148 7.57 8.48 -11.63
CA PHE A 148 8.77 7.85 -11.11
C PHE A 148 9.47 8.85 -10.19
N SER A 149 9.33 8.63 -8.89
CA SER A 149 9.82 9.51 -7.84
C SER A 149 11.02 8.90 -7.12
N ILE A 150 12.09 9.68 -6.94
CA ILE A 150 13.17 9.36 -6.00
C ILE A 150 13.22 10.50 -4.98
N THR A 151 13.12 10.18 -3.69
CA THR A 151 13.16 11.17 -2.61
C THR A 151 14.10 10.74 -1.49
N SER A 152 14.82 11.68 -0.90
CA SER A 152 15.65 11.48 0.29
C SER A 152 15.74 12.80 1.08
N SER A 153 16.42 12.77 2.22
CA SER A 153 16.66 13.95 3.04
C SER A 153 18.00 13.87 3.72
N TYR A 154 18.62 15.02 3.97
CA TYR A 154 19.86 15.16 4.72
C TYR A 154 19.59 15.91 6.02
N ASN A 155 19.88 15.30 7.17
CA ASN A 155 19.73 15.91 8.49
C ASN A 155 21.11 16.37 9.01
N PHE A 156 21.32 17.68 9.04
CA PHE A 156 22.56 18.31 9.49
C PHE A 156 22.79 18.19 11.00
N LEU A 157 21.75 17.89 11.77
CA LEU A 157 21.82 17.86 13.24
C LEU A 157 22.03 16.45 13.81
N GLN A 158 22.21 15.44 12.96
CA GLN A 158 22.42 14.05 13.36
C GLN A 158 23.92 13.72 13.40
N ASP A 159 24.35 12.97 14.41
CA ASP A 159 25.78 12.65 14.59
C ASP A 159 26.29 11.59 13.61
N SER A 160 25.40 10.74 13.10
CA SER A 160 25.71 9.71 12.11
C SER A 160 24.51 9.43 11.21
N PHE A 161 24.73 8.86 10.04
CA PHE A 161 23.68 8.54 9.07
C PHE A 161 22.85 9.76 8.65
N GLN A 162 23.56 10.87 8.39
CA GLN A 162 22.95 12.18 8.07
C GLN A 162 22.08 12.14 6.80
N LEU A 163 22.43 11.33 5.81
CA LEU A 163 21.65 11.14 4.59
C LEU A 163 20.66 9.99 4.76
N ALA A 164 19.37 10.29 4.75
CA ALA A 164 18.32 9.29 4.83
C ALA A 164 18.31 8.33 3.62
N PRO A 165 17.76 7.12 3.78
CA PRO A 165 17.54 6.21 2.66
C PRO A 165 16.77 6.86 1.51
N PHE A 166 17.11 6.48 0.29
CA PHE A 166 16.35 6.84 -0.91
C PHE A 166 15.08 6.02 -1.00
N ASN A 167 13.95 6.71 -1.05
CA ASN A 167 12.66 6.12 -1.36
C ASN A 167 12.42 6.28 -2.86
N ILE A 168 12.29 5.15 -3.56
CA ILE A 168 12.02 5.09 -5.00
C ILE A 168 10.59 4.59 -5.15
N ASN A 169 9.76 5.30 -5.91
CA ASN A 169 8.41 4.85 -6.25
C ASN A 169 8.21 4.99 -7.76
N MET A 170 7.52 4.02 -8.35
CA MET A 170 7.16 3.99 -9.76
C MET A 170 5.71 3.60 -9.90
N ARG A 171 4.99 4.29 -10.78
CA ARG A 171 3.66 3.91 -11.23
C ARG A 171 3.53 4.08 -12.74
N THR A 172 2.89 3.14 -13.40
CA THR A 172 2.52 3.26 -14.80
C THR A 172 1.28 2.43 -15.11
N ASN A 173 0.39 2.99 -15.93
CA ASN A 173 -0.72 2.28 -16.53
C ASN A 173 -0.47 2.14 -18.04
N LEU A 174 -0.02 0.96 -18.43
CA LEU A 174 0.28 0.64 -19.83
C LEU A 174 -1.01 0.29 -20.56
N PHE A 175 -1.32 1.10 -21.57
CA PHE A 175 -2.45 0.90 -22.49
C PHE A 175 -3.83 0.82 -21.83
N ASP A 176 -3.98 1.43 -20.64
CA ASP A 176 -5.20 1.37 -19.81
C ASP A 176 -5.63 -0.05 -19.43
N LYS A 177 -4.66 -0.98 -19.41
CA LYS A 177 -4.92 -2.41 -19.18
C LYS A 177 -4.02 -3.02 -18.12
N ILE A 178 -2.77 -2.55 -18.03
CA ILE A 178 -1.77 -3.11 -17.13
C ILE A 178 -1.30 -2.00 -16.21
N SER A 179 -1.77 -2.04 -14.97
CA SER A 179 -1.30 -1.17 -13.90
C SER A 179 -0.08 -1.80 -13.23
N ILE A 180 1.00 -1.04 -13.12
CA ILE A 180 2.24 -1.43 -12.48
C ILE A 180 2.54 -0.39 -11.41
N SER A 181 2.73 -0.83 -10.17
CA SER A 181 3.25 -0.01 -9.08
C SER A 181 4.46 -0.69 -8.47
N ALA A 182 5.54 0.05 -8.28
CA ALA A 182 6.73 -0.45 -7.59
C ALA A 182 7.24 0.57 -6.58
N ASN A 183 7.84 0.09 -5.51
CA ASN A 183 8.53 0.91 -4.53
C ASN A 183 9.80 0.19 -4.07
N ALA A 184 10.81 0.96 -3.68
CA ALA A 184 12.04 0.43 -3.12
C ALA A 184 12.66 1.42 -2.13
N ILE A 185 13.33 0.88 -1.11
CA ILE A 185 14.14 1.66 -0.18
C ILE A 185 15.59 1.26 -0.40
N VAL A 186 16.44 2.25 -0.66
CA VAL A 186 17.87 2.07 -0.90
C VAL A 186 18.65 2.88 0.12
N VAL A 187 19.50 2.19 0.89
CA VAL A 187 20.32 2.82 1.92
C VAL A 187 21.68 3.20 1.33
N PRO A 188 22.09 4.48 1.37
CA PRO A 188 23.29 4.98 0.67
C PRO A 188 24.62 4.70 1.40
N TYR A 189 24.61 3.77 2.35
CA TYR A 189 25.73 3.48 3.22
C TYR A 189 26.38 2.13 2.90
N LEU A 190 27.69 2.04 3.13
CA LEU A 190 28.44 0.79 3.08
C LEU A 190 28.02 -0.12 4.23
N THR A 191 28.31 -1.42 4.07
CA THR A 191 28.11 -2.41 5.13
C THR A 191 29.45 -2.96 5.60
N ASN A 192 29.58 -3.25 6.90
CA ASN A 192 30.72 -3.98 7.46
C ASN A 192 30.67 -5.48 7.07
N ASP A 193 31.63 -6.27 7.55
CA ASP A 193 31.72 -7.71 7.27
C ASP A 193 30.55 -8.50 7.87
N ARG A 194 29.88 -7.95 8.89
CA ARG A 194 28.65 -8.49 9.48
C ARG A 194 27.39 -8.04 8.72
N GLY A 195 27.53 -7.24 7.68
CA GLY A 195 26.44 -6.70 6.89
C GLY A 195 25.70 -5.52 7.56
N GLU A 196 26.15 -4.98 8.68
CA GLU A 196 25.52 -3.81 9.28
C GLU A 196 25.93 -2.55 8.54
N PHE A 197 25.02 -1.60 8.39
CA PHE A 197 25.36 -0.31 7.78
C PHE A 197 26.34 0.43 8.67
N ILE A 198 27.36 1.02 8.05
CA ILE A 198 28.32 1.91 8.70
C ILE A 198 28.17 3.30 8.10
N ASP A 199 28.48 4.35 8.86
CA ASP A 199 28.34 5.75 8.43
C ASP A 199 29.43 6.17 7.43
N LYS A 200 29.49 5.46 6.30
CA LYS A 200 30.36 5.72 5.16
C LYS A 200 29.53 5.56 3.89
N LEU A 201 29.38 6.64 3.13
CA LEU A 201 28.58 6.65 1.91
C LEU A 201 29.20 5.72 0.84
N VAL A 202 28.35 5.10 0.02
CA VAL A 202 28.79 4.20 -1.05
C VAL A 202 29.59 4.90 -2.15
N TRP A 203 29.42 6.21 -2.30
CA TRP A 203 30.04 7.03 -3.35
C TRP A 203 31.55 7.17 -3.23
N ASN A 204 32.13 6.88 -2.05
CA ASN A 204 33.58 6.84 -1.87
C ASN A 204 34.23 5.68 -2.65
N ARG A 205 33.45 4.70 -3.12
CA ARG A 205 33.94 3.53 -3.87
C ARG A 205 33.32 3.40 -5.26
N LYS A 206 32.03 3.72 -5.42
CA LYS A 206 31.31 3.59 -6.70
C LYS A 206 30.11 4.51 -6.79
N ILE A 207 29.78 4.93 -8.01
CA ILE A 207 28.52 5.63 -8.29
C ILE A 207 27.38 4.61 -8.20
N SER A 208 26.61 4.65 -7.10
CA SER A 208 25.46 3.78 -6.85
C SER A 208 24.54 4.46 -5.85
N LEU A 209 23.22 4.24 -5.93
CA LEU A 209 22.27 4.76 -4.93
C LEU A 209 22.43 4.10 -3.56
N GLY A 210 23.15 2.97 -3.48
CA GLY A 210 23.39 2.23 -2.25
C GLY A 210 22.87 0.80 -2.33
N LYS A 211 22.55 0.24 -1.16
CA LYS A 211 22.05 -1.13 -1.03
C LYS A 211 20.54 -1.12 -0.82
N MET A 212 19.80 -1.79 -1.69
CA MET A 212 18.35 -1.97 -1.52
C MET A 212 18.08 -2.80 -0.26
N THR A 213 17.22 -2.31 0.62
CA THR A 213 16.84 -2.98 1.87
C THR A 213 15.43 -3.56 1.80
N SER A 214 14.55 -2.93 1.03
CA SER A 214 13.23 -3.44 0.74
C SER A 214 12.74 -2.95 -0.62
N GLY A 215 11.75 -3.65 -1.15
CA GLY A 215 11.00 -3.18 -2.31
C GLY A 215 9.80 -4.07 -2.59
N SER A 216 8.87 -3.56 -3.38
CA SER A 216 7.73 -4.32 -3.85
C SER A 216 7.35 -3.91 -5.26
N ILE A 217 6.76 -4.85 -5.99
CA ILE A 217 6.20 -4.68 -7.31
C ILE A 217 4.81 -5.30 -7.29
N ALA A 218 3.80 -4.54 -7.67
CA ALA A 218 2.47 -5.05 -7.92
C ALA A 218 2.10 -4.78 -9.39
N LEU A 219 1.64 -5.83 -10.06
CA LEU A 219 1.10 -5.80 -11.41
C LEU A 219 -0.36 -6.19 -11.32
N GLN A 220 -1.23 -5.43 -11.97
CA GLN A 220 -2.66 -5.70 -12.03
C GLN A 220 -3.11 -5.53 -13.48
N SER A 221 -3.82 -6.52 -14.00
CA SER A 221 -4.36 -6.49 -15.34
C SER A 221 -5.80 -6.95 -15.34
N GLN A 222 -6.66 -6.23 -16.06
CA GLN A 222 -8.07 -6.57 -16.22
C GLN A 222 -8.42 -6.53 -17.70
N PHE A 223 -8.95 -7.64 -18.20
CA PHE A 223 -9.52 -7.76 -19.53
C PHE A 223 -10.99 -8.08 -19.42
N LYS A 224 -11.80 -7.51 -20.31
CA LYS A 224 -13.22 -7.82 -20.44
C LYS A 224 -13.63 -7.77 -21.91
N GLY A 225 -14.50 -8.69 -22.31
CA GLY A 225 -15.18 -8.68 -23.60
C GLY A 225 -16.52 -7.94 -23.52
N GLY A 226 -17.19 -7.78 -24.67
CA GLY A 226 -18.51 -7.16 -24.79
C GLY A 226 -18.50 -5.78 -25.42
N ASP A 227 -19.67 -5.30 -25.82
CA ASP A 227 -19.84 -3.98 -26.43
C ASP A 227 -19.53 -2.88 -25.41
N LYS A 228 -18.70 -1.92 -25.81
CA LYS A 228 -18.31 -0.77 -24.97
C LYS A 228 -19.45 0.19 -24.65
N SER A 229 -20.63 0.01 -25.26
CA SER A 229 -21.79 0.90 -25.16
C SER A 229 -22.67 0.64 -23.94
N GLU A 230 -22.58 -0.52 -23.29
CA GLU A 230 -23.35 -0.77 -22.07
C GLU A 230 -22.67 -0.15 -20.84
N LYS A 231 -23.32 0.90 -20.30
CA LYS A 231 -22.93 1.52 -19.03
C LYS A 231 -23.19 0.52 -17.90
N LEU A 232 -22.11 -0.09 -17.41
CA LEU A 232 -22.14 -0.90 -16.20
C LEU A 232 -22.40 0.01 -14.98
N PRO A 233 -23.20 -0.43 -13.99
CA PRO A 233 -23.32 0.26 -12.72
C PRO A 233 -21.95 0.33 -12.02
N ASN A 234 -21.54 1.52 -11.58
CA ASN A 234 -20.35 1.73 -10.78
C ASN A 234 -20.54 1.12 -9.38
N THR A 235 -19.92 -0.02 -9.11
CA THR A 235 -19.74 -0.51 -7.74
C THR A 235 -18.29 -0.21 -7.31
N ASN A 236 -18.11 0.92 -6.63
CA ASN A 236 -16.84 1.23 -5.98
C ASN A 236 -16.58 0.21 -4.84
N PRO A 237 -15.39 -0.41 -4.75
CA PRO A 237 -15.11 -1.38 -3.71
C PRO A 237 -14.86 -0.69 -2.37
N VAL A 238 -15.80 -0.80 -1.44
CA VAL A 238 -15.55 -0.54 -0.01
C VAL A 238 -15.05 -1.85 0.60
N LEU A 239 -13.79 -1.87 1.03
CA LEU A 239 -13.10 -3.09 1.50
C LEU A 239 -13.26 -3.36 3.00
N ASN A 240 -13.99 -2.51 3.74
CA ASN A 240 -14.04 -2.57 5.20
C ASN A 240 -15.47 -2.85 5.67
N GLN A 241 -15.63 -3.83 6.58
CA GLN A 241 -16.89 -4.19 7.26
C GLN A 241 -17.34 -3.16 8.31
N VAL A 242 -16.67 -2.02 8.35
CA VAL A 242 -16.96 -0.85 9.20
C VAL A 242 -16.66 0.37 8.36
N ASN A 243 -17.51 1.39 8.44
CA ASN A 243 -17.24 2.66 7.77
C ASN A 243 -15.92 3.23 8.35
N PRO A 244 -14.84 3.37 7.56
CA PRO A 244 -13.53 3.75 8.08
C PRO A 244 -13.47 5.19 8.62
N TYR A 245 -14.50 6.00 8.36
CA TYR A 245 -14.63 7.35 8.89
C TYR A 245 -15.43 7.43 10.20
N THR A 246 -16.41 6.54 10.41
CA THR A 246 -17.36 6.66 11.54
C THR A 246 -17.29 5.51 12.54
N GLY A 247 -16.69 4.37 12.19
CA GLY A 247 -16.65 3.18 13.06
C GLY A 247 -18.02 2.53 13.32
N MET A 248 -19.08 3.02 12.68
CA MET A 248 -20.43 2.48 12.75
C MET A 248 -20.60 1.26 11.83
N PRO A 249 -21.56 0.36 12.13
CA PRO A 249 -21.96 -0.71 11.21
C PRO A 249 -22.32 -0.12 9.83
N LEU A 250 -22.00 -0.83 8.75
CA LEU A 250 -22.37 -0.42 7.39
C LEU A 250 -23.87 -0.18 7.30
N ASP A 251 -24.30 0.88 6.61
CA ASP A 251 -25.71 1.07 6.23
C ASP A 251 -26.21 -0.14 5.43
N GLU A 252 -27.50 -0.42 5.46
CA GLU A 252 -28.14 -1.59 4.83
C GLU A 252 -27.73 -1.77 3.35
N TYR A 253 -27.59 -0.66 2.62
CA TYR A 253 -27.10 -0.63 1.24
C TYR A 253 -25.64 -1.10 1.09
N GLN A 254 -24.77 -0.72 2.03
CA GLN A 254 -23.36 -1.11 2.03
C GLN A 254 -23.20 -2.59 2.43
N GLN A 255 -24.04 -3.09 3.34
CA GLN A 255 -24.10 -4.51 3.69
C GLN A 255 -24.57 -5.36 2.50
N GLU A 256 -25.58 -4.90 1.77
CA GLU A 256 -26.07 -5.57 0.56
C GLU A 256 -24.98 -5.62 -0.53
N ALA A 257 -24.27 -4.52 -0.76
CA ALA A 257 -23.16 -4.47 -1.71
C ALA A 257 -22.00 -5.42 -1.31
N ALA A 258 -21.69 -5.52 -0.01
CA ALA A 258 -20.70 -6.47 0.50
C ALA A 258 -21.16 -7.92 0.32
N TYR A 259 -22.44 -8.21 0.57
CA TYR A 259 -23.03 -9.52 0.34
C TYR A 259 -22.99 -9.92 -1.15
N ILE A 260 -23.31 -8.98 -2.05
CA ILE A 260 -23.26 -9.18 -3.51
C ILE A 260 -21.85 -9.56 -3.97
N ARG A 261 -20.83 -8.85 -3.47
CA ARG A 261 -19.43 -9.12 -3.83
C ARG A 261 -18.93 -10.45 -3.28
N ASN A 262 -19.35 -10.84 -2.07
CA ASN A 262 -18.92 -12.09 -1.43
C ASN A 262 -19.63 -13.32 -1.99
N ASN A 263 -20.76 -13.13 -2.67
CA ASN A 263 -21.53 -14.18 -3.34
C ASN A 263 -21.67 -13.88 -4.83
N PRO A 264 -20.55 -13.73 -5.58
CA PRO A 264 -20.62 -13.31 -6.99
C PRO A 264 -21.41 -14.29 -7.86
N GLY A 265 -21.49 -15.57 -7.48
CA GLY A 265 -22.35 -16.55 -8.13
C GLY A 265 -23.86 -16.29 -7.95
N GLU A 266 -24.27 -15.59 -6.89
CA GLU A 266 -25.66 -15.15 -6.69
C GLU A 266 -25.95 -13.82 -7.42
N PHE A 267 -24.96 -13.19 -8.07
CA PHE A 267 -25.15 -11.89 -8.73
C PHE A 267 -24.43 -11.83 -10.07
N ALA A 268 -24.64 -12.85 -10.90
CA ALA A 268 -24.05 -12.93 -12.22
C ALA A 268 -24.48 -11.74 -13.09
N ASN A 269 -23.49 -11.03 -13.62
CA ASN A 269 -23.69 -9.99 -14.61
C ASN A 269 -23.50 -10.57 -16.01
N PHE A 270 -24.60 -10.78 -16.74
CA PHE A 270 -24.60 -11.38 -18.08
C PHE A 270 -24.18 -10.41 -19.20
N ASN A 271 -24.04 -9.11 -18.90
CA ASN A 271 -23.66 -8.09 -19.88
C ASN A 271 -22.18 -8.13 -20.27
N ILE A 272 -21.33 -8.73 -19.42
CA ILE A 272 -19.91 -8.95 -19.71
C ILE A 272 -19.73 -10.41 -20.15
N PRO A 273 -19.54 -10.72 -21.44
CA PRO A 273 -19.44 -12.09 -21.93
C PRO A 273 -18.25 -12.86 -21.35
N TRP A 274 -17.17 -12.15 -21.02
CA TRP A 274 -16.06 -12.71 -20.28
C TRP A 274 -15.26 -11.60 -19.61
N SER A 275 -14.65 -11.90 -18.48
CA SER A 275 -13.66 -11.05 -17.83
C SER A 275 -12.53 -11.88 -17.25
N ILE A 276 -11.31 -11.35 -17.29
CA ILE A 276 -10.13 -11.99 -16.71
C ILE A 276 -9.38 -10.91 -15.96
N SER A 277 -9.12 -11.15 -14.68
CA SER A 277 -8.21 -10.37 -13.86
C SER A 277 -6.98 -11.20 -13.52
N LEU A 278 -5.83 -10.56 -13.55
CA LEU A 278 -4.56 -11.11 -13.10
C LEU A 278 -3.89 -10.08 -12.22
N SER A 279 -3.51 -10.47 -11.01
CA SER A 279 -2.66 -9.68 -10.15
C SER A 279 -1.42 -10.46 -9.76
N TYR A 280 -0.28 -9.81 -9.77
CA TYR A 280 0.99 -10.35 -9.32
C TYR A 280 1.60 -9.39 -8.30
N ALA A 281 2.11 -9.93 -7.20
CA ALA A 281 2.79 -9.18 -6.17
C ALA A 281 4.14 -9.82 -5.86
N LEU A 282 5.21 -9.04 -5.97
CA LEU A 282 6.55 -9.38 -5.51
C LEU A 282 6.92 -8.46 -4.36
N ASN A 283 7.44 -9.01 -3.28
CA ASN A 283 8.05 -8.24 -2.20
C ASN A 283 9.47 -8.75 -1.97
N TYR A 284 10.40 -7.82 -1.81
CA TYR A 284 11.78 -8.05 -1.44
C TYR A 284 12.02 -7.42 -0.06
N SER A 285 12.66 -8.17 0.81
CA SER A 285 13.19 -7.65 2.07
C SER A 285 14.57 -8.22 2.34
N ARG A 286 15.40 -7.39 2.97
CA ARG A 286 16.70 -7.79 3.49
C ARG A 286 16.51 -8.27 4.91
N ILE A 287 16.71 -9.57 5.15
CA ILE A 287 16.53 -10.21 6.46
C ILE A 287 17.86 -10.76 7.00
N PRO A 288 18.03 -10.86 8.34
CA PRO A 288 19.16 -11.59 8.92
C PRO A 288 19.23 -13.02 8.38
N ASN A 289 20.43 -13.53 8.11
CA ASN A 289 20.61 -14.87 7.55
C ASN A 289 20.48 -16.01 8.58
N GLY A 290 20.34 -15.69 9.88
CA GLY A 290 20.22 -16.66 10.97
C GLY A 290 21.56 -17.17 11.53
N LEU A 291 22.70 -16.75 10.98
CA LEU A 291 24.05 -17.18 11.38
C LEU A 291 24.72 -16.21 12.37
N GLY A 292 23.95 -15.29 12.97
CA GLY A 292 24.47 -14.24 13.86
C GLY A 292 25.30 -13.15 13.17
N THR A 293 25.67 -13.33 11.90
CA THR A 293 26.37 -12.33 11.08
C THR A 293 25.86 -12.38 9.64
N GLY A 294 25.60 -11.23 9.04
CA GLY A 294 25.17 -11.13 7.64
C GLY A 294 23.66 -11.15 7.43
N TYR A 295 23.28 -10.81 6.20
CA TYR A 295 21.90 -10.66 5.77
C TYR A 295 21.72 -11.31 4.41
N LYS A 296 20.53 -11.85 4.15
CA LYS A 296 20.13 -12.40 2.86
C LYS A 296 18.93 -11.64 2.31
N GLY A 297 18.78 -11.68 0.99
CA GLY A 297 17.55 -11.26 0.34
C GLY A 297 16.47 -12.32 0.52
N TYR A 298 15.28 -11.90 0.89
CA TYR A 298 14.09 -12.74 0.92
C TYR A 298 13.05 -12.16 -0.02
N VAL A 299 12.49 -13.01 -0.87
CA VAL A 299 11.55 -12.61 -1.93
C VAL A 299 10.27 -13.42 -1.78
N THR A 300 9.14 -12.74 -1.59
CA THR A 300 7.81 -13.34 -1.65
C THR A 300 7.12 -12.99 -2.95
N GLN A 301 6.50 -13.97 -3.59
CA GLN A 301 5.83 -13.80 -4.88
C GLN A 301 4.48 -14.50 -4.85
N ASN A 302 3.43 -13.77 -5.20
CA ASN A 302 2.07 -14.28 -5.26
C ASN A 302 1.40 -13.87 -6.55
N VAL A 303 0.67 -14.79 -7.15
CA VAL A 303 -0.22 -14.53 -8.27
C VAL A 303 -1.63 -14.81 -7.81
N THR A 304 -2.56 -13.91 -8.12
CA THR A 304 -3.99 -14.14 -7.96
C THR A 304 -4.66 -13.91 -9.30
N TRP A 305 -5.64 -14.74 -9.63
CA TRP A 305 -6.42 -14.58 -10.84
C TRP A 305 -7.91 -14.70 -10.52
N SER A 306 -8.70 -14.00 -11.32
CA SER A 306 -10.13 -14.23 -11.39
C SER A 306 -10.57 -14.25 -12.85
N GLY A 307 -11.56 -15.07 -13.17
CA GLY A 307 -12.11 -15.16 -14.50
C GLY A 307 -13.61 -15.38 -14.43
N THR A 308 -14.35 -14.76 -15.34
CA THR A 308 -15.76 -15.05 -15.58
C THR A 308 -15.98 -15.28 -17.06
N LEU A 309 -16.88 -16.19 -17.42
CA LEU A 309 -17.24 -16.51 -18.79
C LEU A 309 -18.72 -16.85 -18.84
N ASN A 310 -19.45 -16.21 -19.75
CA ASN A 310 -20.82 -16.59 -20.07
C ASN A 310 -20.77 -17.73 -21.09
N LEU A 311 -21.17 -18.92 -20.65
CA LEU A 311 -21.27 -20.10 -21.52
C LEU A 311 -22.46 -19.97 -22.48
N THR A 312 -23.56 -19.36 -22.01
CA THR A 312 -24.75 -19.00 -22.79
C THR A 312 -25.38 -17.74 -22.18
N PRO A 313 -26.39 -17.09 -22.79
CA PRO A 313 -27.05 -15.91 -22.21
C PRO A 313 -27.63 -16.12 -20.80
N LYS A 314 -27.83 -17.38 -20.39
CA LYS A 314 -28.38 -17.73 -19.06
C LYS A 314 -27.40 -18.52 -18.19
N TRP A 315 -26.17 -18.77 -18.63
CA TRP A 315 -25.18 -19.54 -17.87
C TRP A 315 -23.86 -18.78 -17.78
N GLN A 316 -23.37 -18.57 -16.56
CA GLN A 316 -22.07 -17.95 -16.29
C GLN A 316 -21.24 -18.86 -15.40
N ILE A 317 -19.98 -19.08 -15.76
CA ILE A 317 -18.98 -19.72 -14.89
C ILE A 317 -17.99 -18.66 -14.42
N GLY A 318 -17.55 -18.75 -13.17
CA GLY A 318 -16.45 -17.97 -12.64
C GLY A 318 -15.45 -18.83 -11.90
N VAL A 319 -14.19 -18.43 -11.95
CA VAL A 319 -13.07 -19.11 -11.31
C VAL A 319 -12.17 -18.06 -10.67
N ASN A 320 -11.74 -18.30 -9.45
CA ASN A 320 -10.80 -17.47 -8.71
C ASN A 320 -9.74 -18.38 -8.11
N GLY A 321 -8.51 -17.89 -8.01
CA GLY A 321 -7.46 -18.65 -7.36
C GLY A 321 -6.24 -17.81 -7.04
N SER A 322 -5.36 -18.41 -6.26
CA SER A 322 -4.07 -17.84 -5.93
C SER A 322 -2.97 -18.89 -5.97
N TYR A 323 -1.76 -18.46 -6.24
CA TYR A 323 -0.57 -19.29 -6.26
C TYR A 323 0.58 -18.53 -5.62
N ASN A 324 1.12 -19.08 -4.54
CA ASN A 324 2.32 -18.58 -3.90
C ASN A 324 3.53 -19.22 -4.60
N ILE A 325 4.22 -18.42 -5.41
CA ILE A 325 5.37 -18.85 -6.21
C ILE A 325 6.56 -19.18 -5.31
N THR A 326 6.74 -18.43 -4.22
CA THR A 326 7.87 -18.61 -3.29
C THR A 326 7.79 -19.96 -2.60
N ASP A 327 6.63 -20.32 -2.08
CA ASP A 327 6.41 -21.58 -1.37
C ASP A 327 6.00 -22.72 -2.31
N LYS A 328 5.82 -22.43 -3.61
CA LYS A 328 5.30 -23.34 -4.63
C LYS A 328 3.95 -23.94 -4.27
N GLN A 329 3.13 -23.18 -3.54
CA GLN A 329 1.85 -23.64 -3.01
C GLN A 329 0.70 -23.04 -3.80
N LEU A 330 -0.19 -23.93 -4.24
CA LEU A 330 -1.48 -23.55 -4.79
C LEU A 330 -2.43 -23.17 -3.65
N GLY A 331 -2.95 -21.96 -3.71
CA GLY A 331 -3.95 -21.46 -2.78
C GLY A 331 -5.33 -22.06 -3.06
N MET A 332 -6.36 -21.50 -2.42
CA MET A 332 -7.74 -21.94 -2.65
C MET A 332 -8.16 -21.58 -4.06
N ILE A 333 -8.63 -22.56 -4.82
CA ILE A 333 -9.33 -22.34 -6.08
C ILE A 333 -10.81 -22.36 -5.75
N SER A 334 -11.53 -21.31 -6.13
CA SER A 334 -12.97 -21.21 -5.98
C SER A 334 -13.63 -21.02 -7.33
N MET A 335 -14.60 -21.86 -7.62
CA MET A 335 -15.38 -21.84 -8.84
C MET A 335 -16.83 -21.55 -8.49
N TYR A 336 -17.54 -20.90 -9.40
CA TYR A 336 -18.99 -20.83 -9.32
C TYR A 336 -19.62 -21.02 -10.68
N LEU A 337 -20.82 -21.59 -10.71
CA LEU A 337 -21.65 -21.74 -11.89
C LEU A 337 -23.02 -21.17 -11.59
N THR A 338 -23.43 -20.18 -12.36
CA THR A 338 -24.70 -19.48 -12.20
C THR A 338 -25.59 -19.73 -13.39
N ARG A 339 -26.87 -20.02 -13.13
CA ARG A 339 -27.92 -20.15 -14.15
C ARG A 339 -29.07 -19.19 -13.87
N GLU A 340 -29.48 -18.41 -14.87
CA GLU A 340 -30.69 -17.61 -14.82
C GLU A 340 -31.94 -18.40 -15.29
N MET A 341 -32.99 -18.40 -14.47
CA MET A 341 -34.26 -19.08 -14.69
C MET A 341 -35.44 -18.08 -14.59
N HIS A 342 -35.31 -16.93 -15.27
CA HIS A 342 -36.30 -15.86 -15.36
C HIS A 342 -36.60 -15.15 -14.01
N CYS A 343 -37.42 -15.73 -13.14
CA CYS A 343 -37.72 -15.19 -11.81
C CYS A 343 -36.78 -15.72 -10.73
N TRP A 344 -36.10 -16.82 -11.02
CA TRP A 344 -35.20 -17.53 -10.12
C TRP A 344 -33.79 -17.55 -10.67
N GLN A 345 -32.82 -17.66 -9.77
CA GLN A 345 -31.43 -17.91 -10.10
C GLN A 345 -30.91 -19.07 -9.27
N MET A 346 -29.99 -19.82 -9.86
CA MET A 346 -29.29 -20.91 -9.20
C MET A 346 -27.80 -20.60 -9.28
N SER A 347 -27.10 -20.74 -8.14
CA SER A 347 -25.66 -20.60 -8.06
C SER A 347 -25.06 -21.83 -7.37
N ILE A 348 -24.09 -22.46 -8.01
CA ILE A 348 -23.29 -23.53 -7.45
C ILE A 348 -21.91 -22.94 -7.16
N ASN A 349 -21.52 -22.83 -5.89
CA ASN A 349 -20.17 -22.45 -5.48
C ASN A 349 -19.39 -23.72 -5.12
N LEU A 350 -18.16 -23.86 -5.59
CA LEU A 350 -17.33 -25.04 -5.41
C LEU A 350 -15.89 -24.61 -5.11
N SER A 351 -15.26 -25.21 -4.11
CA SER A 351 -13.82 -25.08 -3.87
C SER A 351 -13.17 -26.45 -4.04
N PRO A 352 -12.66 -26.80 -5.24
CA PRO A 352 -12.11 -28.13 -5.49
C PRO A 352 -10.69 -28.29 -4.90
N VAL A 353 -9.97 -27.18 -4.71
CA VAL A 353 -8.57 -27.17 -4.26
C VAL A 353 -8.42 -26.17 -3.11
N GLY A 354 -7.78 -26.60 -2.02
CA GLY A 354 -7.56 -25.80 -0.82
C GLY A 354 -7.67 -26.64 0.45
N LYS A 355 -7.37 -26.04 1.61
CA LYS A 355 -7.51 -26.70 2.93
C LYS A 355 -8.95 -27.05 3.28
N SER A 356 -9.92 -26.34 2.69
CA SER A 356 -11.35 -26.58 2.85
C SER A 356 -11.96 -26.77 1.47
N ARG A 357 -12.37 -28.01 1.19
CA ARG A 357 -13.10 -28.36 -0.02
C ARG A 357 -14.59 -28.36 0.31
N PHE A 358 -15.39 -27.66 -0.46
CA PHE A 358 -16.83 -27.61 -0.25
C PHE A 358 -17.56 -27.38 -1.56
N PHE A 359 -18.83 -27.74 -1.60
CA PHE A 359 -19.77 -27.24 -2.59
C PHE A 359 -21.03 -26.73 -1.93
N THR A 360 -21.57 -25.64 -2.45
CA THR A 360 -22.81 -25.02 -2.00
C THR A 360 -23.70 -24.75 -3.20
N ILE A 361 -24.95 -25.20 -3.13
CA ILE A 361 -25.97 -24.86 -4.12
C ILE A 361 -26.95 -23.90 -3.44
N THR A 362 -27.07 -22.69 -3.99
CA THR A 362 -28.11 -21.73 -3.61
C THR A 362 -29.10 -21.60 -4.77
N ILE A 363 -30.39 -21.62 -4.47
CA ILE A 363 -31.45 -21.20 -5.37
C ILE A 363 -32.24 -20.09 -4.68
N ASN A 364 -32.41 -18.94 -5.35
CA ASN A 364 -33.14 -17.80 -4.79
C ASN A 364 -33.86 -16.99 -5.90
N PRO A 365 -34.89 -16.20 -5.56
CA PRO A 365 -35.51 -15.26 -6.49
C PRO A 365 -34.53 -14.14 -6.89
N LYS A 366 -34.62 -13.66 -8.13
CA LYS A 366 -33.76 -12.58 -8.67
C LYS A 366 -34.07 -11.22 -8.01
N SER A 367 -35.31 -11.01 -7.55
CA SER A 367 -35.74 -9.78 -6.87
C SER A 367 -35.16 -9.68 -5.46
N GLY A 368 -34.55 -8.53 -5.13
CA GLY A 368 -34.03 -8.24 -3.79
C GLY A 368 -35.10 -8.32 -2.69
N LEU A 369 -36.38 -8.06 -3.03
CA LEU A 369 -37.51 -8.02 -2.09
C LEU A 369 -38.00 -9.41 -1.65
N LEU A 370 -37.66 -10.48 -2.39
CA LEU A 370 -38.16 -11.85 -2.14
C LEU A 370 -37.04 -12.83 -1.77
N ARG A 371 -35.89 -12.31 -1.31
CA ARG A 371 -34.69 -13.13 -1.03
C ARG A 371 -34.82 -14.09 0.14
N ASP A 372 -35.82 -13.91 1.01
CA ASP A 372 -36.07 -14.80 2.16
C ASP A 372 -36.50 -16.22 1.71
N LEU A 373 -36.95 -16.36 0.45
CA LEU A 373 -37.20 -17.65 -0.21
C LEU A 373 -35.89 -18.23 -0.77
N ARG A 374 -34.92 -18.53 0.10
CA ARG A 374 -33.63 -19.12 -0.29
C ARG A 374 -33.58 -20.61 0.06
N ILE A 375 -33.22 -21.43 -0.91
CA ILE A 375 -32.84 -22.83 -0.68
C ILE A 375 -31.33 -22.92 -0.77
N ASN A 376 -30.66 -23.25 0.34
CA ASN A 376 -29.22 -23.44 0.41
C ASN A 376 -28.88 -24.87 0.85
N ARG A 377 -27.98 -25.53 0.12
CA ARG A 377 -27.38 -26.80 0.53
C ARG A 377 -25.86 -26.73 0.41
N THR A 378 -25.16 -26.84 1.54
CA THR A 378 -23.70 -26.90 1.61
C THR A 378 -23.24 -28.31 2.00
N ARG A 379 -22.20 -28.82 1.34
CA ARG A 379 -21.44 -29.98 1.80
C ARG A 379 -19.96 -29.66 1.86
N TYR A 380 -19.31 -30.16 2.91
CA TYR A 380 -17.86 -30.09 3.10
C TYR A 380 -17.25 -31.45 2.81
N PHE A 381 -16.05 -31.44 2.24
CA PHE A 381 -15.23 -32.62 2.09
C PHE A 381 -14.04 -32.48 3.05
N TYR A 382 -13.86 -33.48 3.89
CA TYR A 382 -12.73 -33.60 4.80
C TYR A 382 -11.83 -34.71 4.25
N ASP A 383 -10.54 -34.42 4.07
CA ASP A 383 -9.55 -35.50 3.93
C ASP A 383 -9.31 -36.05 5.35
N LEU A 384 -9.43 -37.37 5.54
CA LEU A 384 -9.17 -38.07 6.80
C LEU A 384 -7.67 -38.14 7.12
#